data_AF-B4WQB8-F1
#
_entry.id   AF-B4WQB8-F1
#
_cell.length_a   1.000
_cell.length_b   1.000
_cell.length_c   1.000
_cell.angle_alpha   90.00
_cell.angle_beta   90.00
_cell.angle_gamma   90.00
#
_symmetry.space_group_name_H-M   'P 1'
#
loop_
_entity.id
_entity.type
_entity.pdbx_description
1 polymer ?
#
loop_
_entity_poly.entity_id
_entity_poly.type
_entity_poly.pdbx_seq_one_letter_code
_entity_poly.pdbx_strand_id
1 'polypeptide(L)'
;MFPDTTHHWAKGCIVALAKRGMISGYANTTFRPLAVVSRAEFAALMRQSFPGLPTRQSARPFPDVPPQYWANEVIAWASERGLLSGDRSGRFLPMQAISRVQAVVVLMAALSAEQTTARIRLPKTEPAEREQLIRRTFTDATAIPDYGREAVGQAIAANLFESQLAPRAFLPNQSITRGEVAAILCWALAISVAELTETSPLKPALTRDRKGLFEKFIHQEAEFNAEKLAFLDRGIQSSPFRNRLSQAVGYLQQTEPQAITGQSAAIPSPLENTATYPIRGDRPEIDATGLDFLAPDILSACVCLSTMRSGELRSRWLGREAFVNRQMWSATKFLPLLKVIEQANKAAPNVPIGDCSVHPAGSRSGFPFHVLANGTVSYDNRVATSNSLAAMFKRFTTPERLEKWTQQLTGNQQLAFQGRYGEVPFIEFPELWSANGQKVLESPRQAHRGQNLVSTYDLTRLITIVGWHWRLPPRAVVPNVQGHSLSSLIQAMGVDTARYIDVALETLSLTEVVRSPVIISKCGFGRSDQRDRTELTYCALAEFDLPRVGACDPTASHQHYSIGMTLIAAQQTGDIDQEARFVDALMATEVTEIIQQLILGKL
;
A
#
# COMPACT_ATOMS: atom_id res chain seq x y z
N MET A 1 -14.53 30.53 3.58
CA MET A 1 -14.26 29.07 3.50
C MET A 1 -12.77 28.86 3.70
N PHE A 2 -12.33 27.79 4.37
CA PHE A 2 -10.96 27.62 4.88
C PHE A 2 -10.01 27.03 3.82
N PRO A 3 -8.97 27.76 3.34
CA PRO A 3 -8.09 27.28 2.26
C PRO A 3 -7.30 26.01 2.60
N ASP A 4 -6.93 25.85 3.87
CA ASP A 4 -6.15 24.74 4.43
C ASP A 4 -6.96 23.43 4.58
N THR A 5 -8.21 23.41 4.14
CA THR A 5 -9.07 22.22 4.15
C THR A 5 -9.30 21.62 2.75
N THR A 6 -8.73 22.21 1.70
CA THR A 6 -9.03 21.88 0.30
C THR A 6 -8.89 20.39 -0.04
N HIS A 7 -7.87 19.72 0.51
CA HIS A 7 -7.61 18.29 0.29
C HIS A 7 -7.82 17.43 1.54
N HIS A 8 -8.44 18.01 2.57
CA HIS A 8 -8.67 17.35 3.84
C HIS A 8 -9.92 16.47 3.77
N TRP A 9 -9.86 15.24 4.28
CA TRP A 9 -10.97 14.29 4.23
C TRP A 9 -12.24 14.83 4.92
N ALA A 10 -12.07 15.52 6.05
CA ALA A 10 -13.17 16.12 6.80
C ALA A 10 -13.69 17.43 6.18
N LYS A 11 -13.24 17.86 4.99
CA LYS A 11 -13.64 19.15 4.37
C LYS A 11 -15.15 19.32 4.33
N GLY A 12 -15.89 18.30 3.87
CA GLY A 12 -17.35 18.34 3.82
C GLY A 12 -17.96 18.57 5.21
N CYS A 13 -17.48 17.83 6.21
CA CYS A 13 -17.91 17.97 7.61
C CYS A 13 -17.59 19.38 8.15
N ILE A 14 -16.36 19.86 7.95
CA ILE A 14 -15.89 21.16 8.42
C ILE A 14 -16.73 22.29 7.80
N VAL A 15 -16.95 22.23 6.48
CA VAL A 15 -17.74 23.24 5.76
C VAL A 15 -19.19 23.22 6.21
N ALA A 16 -19.80 22.05 6.37
CA ALA A 16 -21.20 21.92 6.79
C ALA A 16 -21.41 22.44 8.22
N LEU A 17 -20.54 22.07 9.16
CA LEU A 17 -20.60 22.54 10.55
C LEU A 17 -20.32 24.04 10.66
N ALA A 18 -19.38 24.57 9.88
CA ALA A 18 -19.08 26.00 9.86
C ALA A 18 -20.26 26.82 9.30
N LYS A 19 -20.93 26.33 8.25
CA LYS A 19 -22.17 26.95 7.72
C LYS A 19 -23.29 26.99 8.75
N ARG A 20 -23.37 25.99 9.63
CA ARG A 20 -24.33 25.91 10.73
C ARG A 20 -23.91 26.71 11.97
N GLY A 21 -22.76 27.38 11.94
CA GLY A 21 -22.23 28.16 13.06
C GLY A 21 -21.75 27.32 14.25
N MET A 22 -21.63 26.00 14.09
CA MET A 22 -21.28 25.06 15.18
C MET A 22 -19.77 24.99 15.43
N ILE A 23 -18.97 25.27 14.40
CA ILE A 23 -17.52 25.39 14.52
C ILE A 23 -17.03 26.67 13.84
N SER A 24 -15.86 27.15 14.24
CA SER A 24 -15.21 28.33 13.68
C SER A 24 -13.73 28.06 13.38
N GLY A 25 -13.17 28.79 12.41
CA GLY A 25 -11.74 28.81 12.15
C GLY A 25 -11.03 29.89 12.97
N TYR A 26 -9.72 30.01 12.77
CA TYR A 26 -8.90 31.02 13.41
C TYR A 26 -9.00 32.37 12.68
N ALA A 27 -8.62 33.46 13.36
CA ALA A 27 -8.69 34.83 12.84
C ALA A 27 -7.92 35.03 11.51
N ASN A 28 -6.91 34.19 11.25
CA ASN A 28 -6.14 34.18 10.00
C ASN A 28 -6.82 33.43 8.84
N THR A 29 -8.12 33.12 8.94
CA THR A 29 -8.93 32.43 7.92
C THR A 29 -8.62 30.93 7.70
N THR A 30 -7.82 30.32 8.58
CA THR A 30 -7.51 28.87 8.54
C THR A 30 -8.38 28.06 9.52
N PHE A 31 -8.62 26.78 9.24
CA PHE A 31 -9.29 25.88 10.19
C PHE A 31 -8.31 25.10 11.08
N ARG A 32 -7.12 24.83 10.55
CA ARG A 32 -6.05 23.97 11.08
C ARG A 32 -6.55 22.57 11.39
N PRO A 33 -7.07 21.82 10.40
CA PRO A 33 -7.66 20.51 10.65
C PRO A 33 -6.67 19.52 11.26
N LEU A 34 -5.36 19.73 11.04
CA LEU A 34 -4.29 18.85 11.54
C LEU A 34 -3.83 19.17 12.96
N ALA A 35 -4.27 20.29 13.53
CA ALA A 35 -3.79 20.70 14.85
C ALA A 35 -4.43 19.85 15.95
N VAL A 36 -3.62 19.33 16.85
CA VAL A 36 -4.09 18.72 18.10
C VAL A 36 -4.89 19.73 18.91
N VAL A 37 -5.95 19.26 19.56
CA VAL A 37 -6.87 20.13 20.31
C VAL A 37 -6.47 20.15 21.78
N SER A 38 -6.21 21.34 22.32
CA SER A 38 -6.06 21.50 23.77
C SER A 38 -7.40 21.33 24.49
N ARG A 39 -7.38 21.00 25.79
CA ARG A 39 -8.60 20.89 26.60
C ARG A 39 -9.43 22.18 26.60
N ALA A 40 -8.78 23.35 26.59
CA ALA A 40 -9.46 24.64 26.49
C ALA A 40 -10.13 24.86 25.12
N GLU A 41 -9.44 24.54 24.02
CA GLU A 41 -10.02 24.64 22.67
C GLU A 41 -11.16 23.63 22.47
N PHE A 42 -11.04 22.43 23.02
CA PHE A 42 -12.09 21.43 22.96
C PHE A 42 -13.35 21.90 23.71
N ALA A 43 -13.18 22.50 24.90
CA ALA A 43 -14.29 23.13 25.62
C ALA A 43 -15.00 24.21 24.78
N ALA A 44 -14.24 25.02 24.03
CA ALA A 44 -14.79 26.04 23.14
C ALA A 44 -15.59 25.45 21.98
N LEU A 45 -15.07 24.40 21.35
CA LEU A 45 -15.80 23.66 20.30
C LEU A 45 -17.11 23.08 20.84
N MET A 46 -17.09 22.49 22.05
CA MET A 46 -18.30 21.94 22.68
C MET A 46 -19.33 23.02 23.03
N ARG A 47 -18.90 24.17 23.56
CA ARG A 47 -19.80 25.31 23.85
C ARG A 47 -20.44 25.84 22.59
N GLN A 48 -19.68 25.94 21.50
CA GLN A 48 -20.18 26.42 20.22
C GLN A 48 -21.14 25.42 19.56
N SER A 49 -20.84 24.12 19.67
CA SER A 49 -21.63 23.05 19.04
C SER A 49 -22.91 22.74 19.81
N PHE A 50 -22.88 22.87 21.15
CA PHE A 50 -23.98 22.50 22.04
C PHE A 50 -24.32 23.64 23.03
N PRO A 51 -24.68 24.84 22.55
CA PRO A 51 -24.85 26.01 23.42
C PRO A 51 -26.01 25.87 24.41
N GLY A 52 -27.00 25.01 24.09
CA GLY A 52 -28.22 24.81 24.89
C GLY A 52 -28.11 23.77 26.01
N LEU A 53 -26.93 23.20 26.29
CA LEU A 53 -26.80 22.19 27.34
C LEU A 53 -27.13 22.74 28.73
N PRO A 54 -27.91 22.00 29.55
CA PRO A 54 -28.32 22.46 30.87
C PRO A 54 -27.17 22.43 31.88
N THR A 55 -27.13 23.41 32.77
CA THR A 55 -26.19 23.43 33.91
C THR A 55 -26.51 22.27 34.86
N ARG A 56 -25.49 21.49 35.24
CA ARG A 56 -25.61 20.33 36.15
C ARG A 56 -25.03 20.58 37.53
N GLN A 57 -24.05 21.48 37.61
CA GLN A 57 -23.35 21.83 38.84
C GLN A 57 -22.87 23.29 38.79
N SER A 58 -22.60 23.88 39.95
CA SER A 58 -22.05 25.24 40.03
C SER A 58 -20.61 25.30 39.50
N ALA A 59 -20.23 26.43 38.88
CA ALA A 59 -18.85 26.67 38.48
C ALA A 59 -17.92 26.61 39.70
N ARG A 60 -16.76 25.96 39.50
CA ARG A 60 -15.64 26.02 40.42
C ARG A 60 -14.45 26.59 39.66
N PRO A 61 -13.78 27.63 40.19
CA PRO A 61 -12.59 28.17 39.56
C PRO A 61 -11.46 27.14 39.62
N PHE A 62 -10.65 27.08 38.56
CA PHE A 62 -9.46 26.24 38.51
C PHE A 62 -8.22 27.10 38.82
N PRO A 63 -7.31 26.65 39.71
CA PRO A 63 -6.15 27.44 40.11
C PRO A 63 -5.20 27.80 38.95
N ASP A 64 -5.16 26.99 37.90
CA ASP A 64 -4.33 27.16 36.71
C ASP A 64 -5.06 27.87 35.54
N VAL A 65 -6.24 28.45 35.80
CA VAL A 65 -7.03 29.22 34.82
C VAL A 65 -7.30 30.63 35.36
N PRO A 66 -6.41 31.61 35.07
CA PRO A 66 -6.60 32.99 35.51
C PRO A 66 -7.92 33.61 35.00
N PRO A 67 -8.50 34.59 35.70
CA PRO A 67 -9.71 35.28 35.26
C PRO A 67 -9.60 35.91 33.86
N GLN A 68 -8.42 36.44 33.51
CA GLN A 68 -8.14 37.05 32.21
C GLN A 68 -7.79 36.05 31.10
N TYR A 69 -7.79 34.75 31.38
CA TYR A 69 -7.51 33.74 30.37
C TYR A 69 -8.68 33.64 29.38
N TRP A 70 -8.38 33.65 28.08
CA TRP A 70 -9.40 33.72 27.02
C TRP A 70 -10.49 32.65 27.12
N ALA A 71 -10.14 31.46 27.63
CA ALA A 71 -11.08 30.34 27.78
C ALA A 71 -11.68 30.24 29.19
N ASN A 72 -11.46 31.20 30.10
CA ASN A 72 -11.93 31.12 31.49
C ASN A 72 -13.43 30.79 31.57
N GLU A 73 -14.27 31.60 30.90
CA GLU A 73 -15.72 31.38 30.88
C GLU A 73 -16.13 30.07 30.21
N VAL A 74 -15.42 29.68 29.15
CA VAL A 74 -15.72 28.47 28.38
C VAL A 74 -15.36 27.21 29.17
N ILE A 75 -14.26 27.25 29.93
CA ILE A 75 -13.84 26.20 30.84
C ILE A 75 -14.85 26.07 31.99
N ALA A 76 -15.27 27.19 32.57
CA ALA A 76 -16.33 27.21 33.58
C ALA A 76 -17.62 26.58 33.02
N TRP A 77 -18.06 27.00 31.83
CA TRP A 77 -19.23 26.47 31.15
C TRP A 77 -19.17 24.94 30.95
N ALA A 78 -18.01 24.43 30.51
CA ALA A 78 -17.82 22.99 30.28
C ALA A 78 -17.80 22.20 31.59
N SER A 79 -17.21 22.76 32.65
CA SER A 79 -17.21 22.17 33.99
C SER A 79 -18.61 22.14 34.59
N GLU A 80 -19.37 23.23 34.52
CA GLU A 80 -20.75 23.33 35.01
C GLU A 80 -21.70 22.29 34.41
N ARG A 81 -21.42 21.87 33.16
CA ARG A 81 -22.21 20.87 32.42
C ARG A 81 -21.69 19.45 32.61
N GLY A 82 -20.63 19.27 33.39
CA GLY A 82 -20.00 17.97 33.61
C GLY A 82 -19.34 17.40 32.35
N LEU A 83 -18.97 18.24 31.39
CA LEU A 83 -18.30 17.81 30.17
C LEU A 83 -16.82 17.57 30.43
N LEU A 84 -16.15 18.49 31.15
CA LEU A 84 -14.74 18.38 31.49
C LEU A 84 -14.54 18.66 32.99
N SER A 85 -13.62 17.94 33.61
CA SER A 85 -13.24 18.12 35.02
C SER A 85 -11.74 18.32 35.16
N GLY A 86 -11.31 18.86 36.31
CA GLY A 86 -9.90 19.00 36.64
C GLY A 86 -9.23 17.67 37.05
N ASP A 87 -7.90 17.71 37.18
CA ASP A 87 -7.11 16.62 37.74
C ASP A 87 -7.38 16.41 39.25
N ARG A 88 -6.75 15.40 39.86
CA ARG A 88 -6.90 15.12 41.30
C ARG A 88 -6.41 16.27 42.20
N SER A 89 -5.60 17.18 41.67
CA SER A 89 -5.11 18.38 42.35
C SER A 89 -6.01 19.60 42.12
N GLY A 90 -7.13 19.44 41.41
CA GLY A 90 -8.09 20.50 41.13
C GLY A 90 -7.67 21.45 40.00
N ARG A 91 -6.67 21.09 39.17
CA ARG A 91 -6.22 21.90 38.01
C ARG A 91 -6.93 21.48 36.74
N PHE A 92 -7.24 22.42 35.85
CA PHE A 92 -7.91 22.13 34.58
C PHE A 92 -6.98 21.60 33.48
N LEU A 93 -5.72 22.04 33.47
CA LEU A 93 -4.71 21.78 32.45
C LEU A 93 -5.11 22.30 31.05
N PRO A 94 -5.35 23.62 30.89
CA PRO A 94 -5.97 24.18 29.69
C PRO A 94 -5.19 23.96 28.39
N MET A 95 -3.86 23.85 28.48
CA MET A 95 -2.96 23.64 27.34
C MET A 95 -2.65 22.17 27.05
N GLN A 96 -3.07 21.25 27.92
CA GLN A 96 -2.86 19.83 27.68
C GLN A 96 -3.75 19.38 26.52
N ALA A 97 -3.18 18.62 25.58
CA ALA A 97 -3.93 18.02 24.49
C ALA A 97 -4.93 16.99 25.03
N ILE A 98 -6.16 16.98 24.49
CA ILE A 98 -7.18 16.02 24.87
C ILE A 98 -7.00 14.71 24.08
N SER A 99 -7.08 13.57 24.77
CA SER A 99 -6.97 12.28 24.08
C SER A 99 -8.24 11.92 23.32
N ARG A 100 -8.14 11.04 22.33
CA ARG A 100 -9.28 10.56 21.54
C ARG A 100 -10.37 9.96 22.39
N VAL A 101 -10.02 9.09 23.34
CA VAL A 101 -11.02 8.47 24.21
C VAL A 101 -11.70 9.52 25.09
N GLN A 102 -10.97 10.53 25.57
CA GLN A 102 -11.55 11.62 26.34
C GLN A 102 -12.51 12.45 25.48
N ALA A 103 -12.12 12.80 24.25
CA ALA A 103 -12.99 13.54 23.33
C ALA A 103 -14.30 12.78 23.02
N VAL A 104 -14.22 11.47 22.78
CA VAL A 104 -15.40 10.61 22.58
C VAL A 104 -16.27 10.58 23.83
N VAL A 105 -15.69 10.42 25.03
CA VAL A 105 -16.45 10.44 26.30
C VAL A 105 -17.22 11.75 26.46
N VAL A 106 -16.55 12.88 26.24
CA VAL A 106 -17.17 14.20 26.40
C VAL A 106 -18.26 14.43 25.36
N LEU A 107 -18.02 14.04 24.11
CA LEU A 107 -19.00 14.17 23.03
C LEU A 107 -20.24 13.31 23.29
N MET A 108 -20.05 12.04 23.69
CA MET A 108 -21.16 11.16 24.03
C MET A 108 -21.96 11.66 25.23
N ALA A 109 -21.30 12.26 26.22
CA ALA A 109 -21.96 12.92 27.35
C ALA A 109 -22.80 14.12 26.89
N ALA A 110 -22.28 14.96 25.99
CA ALA A 110 -23.01 16.09 25.40
C ALA A 110 -24.25 15.62 24.59
N LEU A 111 -24.08 14.62 23.71
CA LEU A 111 -25.16 14.06 22.89
C LEU A 111 -26.26 13.41 23.75
N SER A 112 -25.86 12.74 24.83
CA SER A 112 -26.81 12.14 25.78
C SER A 112 -27.57 13.21 26.58
N ALA A 113 -26.94 14.35 26.87
CA ALA A 113 -27.60 15.48 27.53
C ALA A 113 -28.53 16.25 26.58
N GLU A 114 -28.20 16.33 25.29
CA GLU A 114 -29.05 16.95 24.27
C GLU A 114 -30.26 16.07 23.87
N GLN A 115 -30.16 14.75 24.03
CA GLN A 115 -31.28 13.81 23.83
C GLN A 115 -32.55 14.17 24.60
N THR A 116 -32.39 14.77 25.78
CA THR A 116 -33.52 15.26 26.60
C THR A 116 -34.26 16.43 25.93
N THR A 117 -33.73 16.96 24.82
CA THR A 117 -34.25 18.10 24.03
C THR A 117 -34.60 17.77 22.56
N ALA A 118 -34.72 16.47 22.21
CA ALA A 118 -35.39 15.94 21.00
C ALA A 118 -34.72 16.03 19.61
N ARG A 119 -33.37 16.12 19.48
CA ARG A 119 -32.70 16.18 18.16
C ARG A 119 -31.89 14.95 17.71
N ILE A 120 -31.45 14.10 18.63
CA ILE A 120 -30.52 13.00 18.35
C ILE A 120 -31.00 11.76 19.11
N ARG A 121 -31.07 10.58 18.49
CA ARG A 121 -31.48 9.33 19.17
C ARG A 121 -30.32 8.34 19.14
N LEU A 122 -29.65 8.15 20.29
CA LEU A 122 -28.63 7.10 20.41
C LEU A 122 -29.31 5.72 20.46
N PRO A 123 -28.73 4.69 19.83
CA PRO A 123 -29.23 3.33 19.94
C PRO A 123 -29.21 2.83 21.39
N LYS A 124 -30.26 2.12 21.78
CA LYS A 124 -30.25 1.34 23.02
C LYS A 124 -29.54 0.03 22.72
N THR A 125 -28.44 -0.22 23.40
CA THR A 125 -27.61 -1.42 23.26
C THR A 125 -27.34 -1.93 24.67
N GLU A 126 -27.11 -3.23 24.87
CA GLU A 126 -26.72 -3.75 26.18
C GLU A 126 -25.21 -3.60 26.44
N PRO A 127 -24.74 -3.46 27.70
CA PRO A 127 -23.32 -3.31 28.00
C PRO A 127 -22.44 -4.43 27.44
N ALA A 128 -22.92 -5.68 27.49
CA ALA A 128 -22.20 -6.84 26.97
C ALA A 128 -22.05 -6.79 25.44
N GLU A 129 -23.08 -6.31 24.72
CA GLU A 129 -23.03 -6.16 23.27
C GLU A 129 -22.07 -5.04 22.87
N ARG A 130 -22.06 -3.91 23.59
CA ARG A 130 -21.07 -2.83 23.40
C ARG A 130 -19.64 -3.33 23.57
N GLU A 131 -19.39 -4.14 24.59
CA GLU A 131 -18.06 -4.72 24.83
C GLU A 131 -17.63 -5.64 23.68
N GLN A 132 -18.55 -6.45 23.14
CA GLN A 132 -18.28 -7.27 21.95
C GLN A 132 -18.03 -6.41 20.71
N LEU A 133 -18.80 -5.34 20.50
CA LEU A 133 -18.60 -4.39 19.41
C LEU A 133 -17.19 -3.80 19.48
N ILE A 134 -16.75 -3.32 20.65
CA ILE A 134 -15.40 -2.79 20.86
C ILE A 134 -14.33 -3.80 20.43
N ARG A 135 -14.44 -5.06 20.86
CA ARG A 135 -13.45 -6.11 20.53
C ARG A 135 -13.45 -6.50 19.05
N ARG A 136 -14.60 -6.43 18.38
CA ARG A 136 -14.73 -6.73 16.94
C ARG A 136 -14.33 -5.56 16.06
N THR A 137 -14.50 -4.33 16.56
CA THR A 137 -14.21 -3.10 15.85
C THR A 137 -12.77 -2.67 16.02
N PHE A 138 -12.15 -2.88 17.20
CA PHE A 138 -10.83 -2.35 17.50
C PHE A 138 -9.76 -3.40 17.78
N THR A 139 -8.63 -3.34 17.07
CA THR A 139 -7.44 -4.21 17.25
C THR A 139 -6.73 -3.93 18.57
N ASP A 140 -6.76 -2.68 19.02
CA ASP A 140 -6.21 -2.18 20.28
C ASP A 140 -7.32 -1.97 21.34
N ALA A 141 -8.39 -2.77 21.28
CA ALA A 141 -9.52 -2.70 22.22
C ALA A 141 -9.09 -2.78 23.69
N THR A 142 -7.97 -3.44 23.99
CA THR A 142 -7.38 -3.55 25.33
C THR A 142 -6.72 -2.26 25.82
N ALA A 143 -6.35 -1.35 24.93
CA ALA A 143 -5.75 -0.06 25.28
C ALA A 143 -6.80 0.99 25.69
N ILE A 144 -8.09 0.72 25.48
CA ILE A 144 -9.19 1.62 25.85
C ILE A 144 -9.39 1.59 27.36
N PRO A 145 -9.19 2.72 28.07
CA PRO A 145 -9.39 2.77 29.51
C PRO A 145 -10.82 2.44 29.92
N ASP A 146 -11.01 1.83 31.08
CA ASP A 146 -12.33 1.40 31.59
C ASP A 146 -13.35 2.54 31.60
N TYR A 147 -12.94 3.75 31.99
CA TYR A 147 -13.81 4.94 32.00
C TYR A 147 -14.36 5.32 30.62
N GLY A 148 -13.67 4.92 29.55
CA GLY A 148 -14.00 5.27 28.17
C GLY A 148 -14.80 4.20 27.44
N ARG A 149 -14.81 2.96 27.94
CA ARG A 149 -15.39 1.81 27.21
C ARG A 149 -16.86 2.00 26.91
N GLU A 150 -17.63 2.46 27.89
CA GLU A 150 -19.08 2.69 27.71
C GLU A 150 -19.35 3.70 26.59
N ALA A 151 -18.70 4.87 26.63
CA ALA A 151 -18.87 5.91 25.62
C ALA A 151 -18.40 5.45 24.23
N VAL A 152 -17.27 4.75 24.16
CA VAL A 152 -16.76 4.20 22.88
C VAL A 152 -17.73 3.18 22.30
N GLY A 153 -18.25 2.26 23.12
CA GLY A 153 -19.24 1.27 22.68
C GLY A 153 -20.53 1.91 22.17
N GLN A 154 -21.03 2.95 22.85
CA GLN A 154 -22.18 3.73 22.39
C GLN A 154 -21.89 4.47 21.08
N ALA A 155 -20.70 5.06 20.94
CA ALA A 155 -20.27 5.73 19.71
C ALA A 155 -20.18 4.75 18.53
N ILE A 156 -19.72 3.51 18.74
CA ILE A 156 -19.75 2.45 17.71
C ILE A 156 -21.20 2.16 17.32
N ALA A 157 -22.07 1.88 18.30
CA ALA A 157 -23.47 1.55 18.04
C ALA A 157 -24.18 2.66 17.26
N ALA A 158 -23.87 3.93 17.55
CA ALA A 158 -24.39 5.10 16.87
C ALA A 158 -23.69 5.43 15.53
N ASN A 159 -22.78 4.58 15.05
CA ASN A 159 -22.01 4.77 13.81
C ASN A 159 -21.22 6.08 13.76
N LEU A 160 -20.68 6.54 14.89
CA LEU A 160 -19.96 7.82 15.01
C LEU A 160 -18.47 7.72 14.63
N PHE A 161 -18.06 6.64 13.99
CA PHE A 161 -16.69 6.48 13.52
C PHE A 161 -16.69 6.37 11.99
N GLU A 162 -15.75 7.08 11.37
CA GLU A 162 -15.61 7.25 9.92
C GLU A 162 -15.61 5.94 9.14
N SER A 163 -14.95 4.93 9.71
CA SER A 163 -14.60 3.72 9.01
C SER A 163 -15.52 2.58 9.43
N GLN A 164 -16.13 1.94 8.42
CA GLN A 164 -16.82 0.66 8.58
C GLN A 164 -15.85 -0.53 8.58
N LEU A 165 -14.53 -0.29 8.40
CA LEU A 165 -13.52 -1.35 8.40
C LEU A 165 -13.29 -1.82 9.84
N ALA A 166 -13.65 -3.07 10.12
CA ALA A 166 -13.51 -3.70 11.43
C ALA A 166 -12.87 -5.10 11.27
N PRO A 167 -11.83 -5.44 12.06
CA PRO A 167 -11.21 -4.64 13.12
C PRO A 167 -10.19 -3.60 12.61
N ARG A 168 -9.94 -2.52 13.37
CA ARG A 168 -8.96 -1.43 13.09
C ARG A 168 -8.38 -0.85 14.38
N ALA A 169 -7.35 0.00 14.38
CA ALA A 169 -6.92 0.66 15.62
C ALA A 169 -7.85 1.85 16.02
N PHE A 170 -8.10 2.04 17.31
CA PHE A 170 -8.79 3.20 17.89
C PHE A 170 -7.82 4.28 18.39
N LEU A 171 -6.62 3.90 18.85
CA LEU A 171 -5.59 4.77 19.40
C LEU A 171 -6.09 5.64 20.58
N PRO A 172 -6.72 5.05 21.62
CA PRO A 172 -7.48 5.77 22.65
C PRO A 172 -6.70 6.89 23.35
N ASN A 173 -5.40 6.71 23.53
CA ASN A 173 -4.53 7.60 24.31
C ASN A 173 -3.79 8.64 23.44
N GLN A 174 -3.93 8.58 22.11
CA GLN A 174 -3.39 9.61 21.22
C GLN A 174 -4.21 10.90 21.35
N SER A 175 -3.57 12.06 21.14
CA SER A 175 -4.27 13.34 21.06
C SER A 175 -5.18 13.40 19.83
N ILE A 176 -6.37 13.98 19.96
CA ILE A 176 -7.29 14.20 18.84
C ILE A 176 -7.01 15.54 18.15
N THR A 177 -7.32 15.66 16.86
CA THR A 177 -7.21 16.90 16.09
C THR A 177 -8.55 17.55 15.79
N ARG A 178 -8.50 18.82 15.38
CA ARG A 178 -9.69 19.61 15.03
C ARG A 178 -10.50 18.98 13.90
N GLY A 179 -9.83 18.35 12.93
CA GLY A 179 -10.46 17.67 11.81
C GLY A 179 -11.36 16.52 12.26
N GLU A 180 -10.93 15.71 13.23
CA GLU A 180 -11.77 14.59 13.70
C GLU A 180 -12.85 15.01 14.64
N VAL A 181 -12.59 16.01 15.49
CA VAL A 181 -13.66 16.58 16.30
C VAL A 181 -14.79 17.06 15.40
N ALA A 182 -14.47 17.74 14.28
CA ALA A 182 -15.46 18.14 13.29
C ALA A 182 -16.16 16.95 12.63
N ALA A 183 -15.42 15.90 12.26
CA ALA A 183 -16.02 14.74 11.60
C ALA A 183 -16.94 13.93 12.52
N ILE A 184 -16.49 13.62 13.74
CA ILE A 184 -17.29 12.89 14.73
C ILE A 184 -18.54 13.70 15.09
N LEU A 185 -18.42 15.01 15.26
CA LEU A 185 -19.56 15.90 15.47
C LEU A 185 -20.53 15.89 14.28
N CYS A 186 -20.01 15.90 13.05
CA CYS A 186 -20.81 15.84 11.84
C CYS A 186 -21.61 14.53 11.75
N TRP A 187 -21.01 13.37 12.06
CA TRP A 187 -21.71 12.10 12.09
C TRP A 187 -22.73 12.03 13.23
N ALA A 188 -22.38 12.56 14.40
CA ALA A 188 -23.27 12.61 15.55
C ALA A 188 -24.53 13.44 15.29
N LEU A 189 -24.41 14.50 14.48
CA LEU A 189 -25.51 15.36 14.08
C LEU A 189 -26.24 14.87 12.83
N ALA A 190 -25.89 13.69 12.30
CA ALA A 190 -26.48 13.10 11.10
C ALA A 190 -26.60 14.10 9.94
N ILE A 191 -25.56 14.91 9.71
CA ILE A 191 -25.54 15.88 8.59
C ILE A 191 -25.74 15.12 7.27
N SER A 192 -26.71 15.56 6.48
CA SER A 192 -27.10 14.87 5.25
C SER A 192 -25.98 14.87 4.22
N VAL A 193 -25.87 13.78 3.43
CA VAL A 193 -24.88 13.65 2.35
C VAL A 193 -25.04 14.79 1.32
N ALA A 194 -26.24 15.32 1.12
CA ALA A 194 -26.50 16.44 0.22
C ALA A 194 -25.87 17.77 0.71
N GLU A 195 -25.69 17.94 2.02
CA GLU A 195 -25.03 19.11 2.61
C GLU A 195 -23.50 18.97 2.68
N LEU A 196 -22.99 17.74 2.61
CA LEU A 196 -21.58 17.43 2.43
C LEU A 196 -21.22 17.71 0.97
N THR A 197 -21.01 18.98 0.61
CA THR A 197 -20.48 19.35 -0.70
C THR A 197 -19.14 18.63 -0.91
N GLU A 198 -19.15 17.59 -1.74
CA GLU A 198 -18.04 16.69 -2.09
C GLU A 198 -17.42 15.88 -0.95
N THR A 199 -18.15 14.88 -0.42
CA THR A 199 -17.50 13.71 0.19
C THR A 199 -18.02 12.44 -0.46
N SER A 200 -17.14 11.72 -1.17
CA SER A 200 -17.37 10.32 -1.50
C SER A 200 -17.19 9.54 -0.19
N PRO A 201 -18.25 8.96 0.41
CA PRO A 201 -18.05 8.02 1.50
C PRO A 201 -17.33 6.81 0.90
N LEU A 202 -16.06 6.66 1.26
CA LEU A 202 -15.32 5.43 1.03
C LEU A 202 -16.10 4.27 1.64
N LYS A 203 -16.73 3.45 0.80
CA LYS A 203 -17.17 2.11 1.17
C LYS A 203 -16.21 1.11 0.52
N PRO A 204 -15.07 0.78 1.14
CA PRO A 204 -14.30 -0.38 0.72
C PRO A 204 -15.12 -1.63 1.05
N ALA A 205 -15.48 -2.41 0.04
CA ALA A 205 -16.00 -3.75 0.25
C ALA A 205 -14.81 -4.67 0.54
N LEU A 206 -14.34 -4.73 1.80
CA LEU A 206 -13.43 -5.80 2.21
C LEU A 206 -14.24 -7.10 2.29
N THR A 207 -14.09 -7.97 1.30
CA THR A 207 -14.81 -9.23 1.20
C THR A 207 -14.29 -10.23 2.22
N ARG A 208 -15.10 -10.61 3.21
CA ARG A 208 -14.77 -11.74 4.12
C ARG A 208 -14.99 -13.11 3.48
N ASP A 209 -15.68 -13.15 2.34
CA ASP A 209 -16.02 -14.38 1.62
C ASP A 209 -15.06 -14.62 0.46
N ARG A 210 -13.91 -15.21 0.78
CA ARG A 210 -12.90 -15.60 -0.22
C ARG A 210 -13.43 -16.65 -1.19
N LYS A 211 -14.31 -17.55 -0.74
CA LYS A 211 -14.88 -18.60 -1.60
C LYS A 211 -15.81 -17.98 -2.64
N GLY A 212 -16.72 -17.11 -2.20
CA GLY A 212 -17.60 -16.35 -3.11
C GLY A 212 -16.82 -15.43 -4.05
N LEU A 213 -15.67 -14.88 -3.61
CA LEU A 213 -14.80 -14.11 -4.49
C LEU A 213 -14.18 -14.97 -5.60
N PHE A 214 -13.65 -16.15 -5.26
CA PHE A 214 -13.13 -17.09 -6.25
C PHE A 214 -14.24 -17.54 -7.22
N GLU A 215 -15.42 -17.88 -6.71
CA GLU A 215 -16.59 -18.24 -7.53
C GLU A 215 -16.98 -17.12 -8.50
N LYS A 216 -16.89 -15.85 -8.07
CA LYS A 216 -17.10 -14.69 -8.94
C LYS A 216 -16.04 -14.58 -10.03
N PHE A 217 -14.76 -14.75 -9.70
CA PHE A 217 -13.68 -14.64 -10.69
C PHE A 217 -13.68 -15.82 -11.68
N ILE A 218 -13.91 -17.04 -11.22
CA ILE A 218 -14.00 -18.19 -12.14
C ILE A 218 -15.22 -18.11 -13.06
N HIS A 219 -16.32 -17.48 -12.62
CA HIS A 219 -17.44 -17.17 -13.51
C HIS A 219 -17.08 -16.12 -14.57
N GLN A 220 -16.24 -15.13 -14.25
CA GLN A 220 -15.77 -14.15 -15.24
C GLN A 220 -14.87 -14.78 -16.31
N GLU A 221 -14.17 -15.87 -15.96
CA GLU A 221 -13.37 -16.67 -16.88
C GLU A 221 -14.21 -17.55 -17.82
N ALA A 222 -15.55 -17.61 -17.69
CA ALA A 222 -16.37 -18.57 -18.43
C ALA A 222 -16.23 -18.51 -19.96
N GLU A 223 -15.95 -17.32 -20.51
CA GLU A 223 -15.78 -17.08 -21.95
C GLU A 223 -14.30 -17.10 -22.41
N PHE A 224 -13.36 -17.36 -21.51
CA PHE A 224 -11.91 -17.33 -21.74
C PHE A 224 -11.31 -18.73 -21.85
N ASN A 225 -10.03 -18.82 -22.23
CA ASN A 225 -9.31 -20.08 -22.44
C ASN A 225 -7.78 -19.90 -22.28
N ALA A 226 -6.99 -20.94 -22.52
CA ALA A 226 -5.54 -20.90 -22.31
C ALA A 226 -4.78 -19.93 -23.24
N GLU A 227 -5.39 -19.44 -24.33
CA GLU A 227 -4.78 -18.46 -25.23
C GLU A 227 -5.03 -17.01 -24.79
N LYS A 228 -6.08 -16.79 -24.01
CA LYS A 228 -6.47 -15.47 -23.51
C LYS A 228 -7.31 -15.60 -22.25
N LEU A 229 -6.85 -14.95 -21.17
CA LEU A 229 -7.45 -15.02 -19.85
C LEU A 229 -7.99 -13.66 -19.39
N ALA A 230 -8.95 -13.64 -18.45
CA ALA A 230 -9.67 -12.41 -18.12
C ALA A 230 -8.81 -11.41 -17.34
N PHE A 231 -7.95 -11.91 -16.44
CA PHE A 231 -7.17 -11.08 -15.52
C PHE A 231 -5.69 -11.02 -15.90
N LEU A 232 -5.11 -12.13 -16.37
CA LEU A 232 -3.73 -12.16 -16.85
C LEU A 232 -3.52 -11.25 -18.08
N ASP A 233 -4.48 -11.24 -19.01
CA ASP A 233 -4.39 -10.50 -20.28
C ASP A 233 -5.17 -9.19 -20.27
N ARG A 234 -5.56 -8.74 -19.08
CA ARG A 234 -6.33 -7.52 -18.86
C ARG A 234 -5.62 -6.28 -19.43
N GLY A 235 -4.29 -6.24 -19.32
CA GLY A 235 -3.40 -5.25 -19.92
C GLY A 235 -3.51 -3.83 -19.35
N ILE A 236 -2.51 -2.99 -19.62
CA ILE A 236 -2.45 -1.62 -19.07
C ILE A 236 -3.60 -0.72 -19.55
N GLN A 237 -4.19 -0.99 -20.71
CA GLN A 237 -5.25 -0.14 -21.26
C GLN A 237 -6.54 -0.19 -20.43
N SER A 238 -6.79 -1.28 -19.72
CA SER A 238 -7.93 -1.46 -18.81
C SER A 238 -7.63 -1.04 -17.36
N SER A 239 -6.40 -0.56 -17.10
CA SER A 239 -5.98 -0.15 -15.75
C SER A 239 -6.57 1.21 -15.37
N PRO A 240 -7.13 1.36 -14.17
CA PRO A 240 -7.55 2.65 -13.64
C PRO A 240 -6.36 3.59 -13.37
N PHE A 241 -5.15 3.02 -13.26
CA PHE A 241 -3.93 3.76 -12.93
C PHE A 241 -3.03 4.04 -14.14
N ARG A 242 -3.46 3.72 -15.38
CA ARG A 242 -2.65 3.88 -16.60
C ARG A 242 -2.04 5.27 -16.77
N ASN A 243 -2.78 6.31 -16.41
CA ASN A 243 -2.34 7.71 -16.52
C ASN A 243 -1.30 8.11 -15.46
N ARG A 244 -1.07 7.26 -14.45
CA ARG A 244 -0.11 7.48 -13.35
C ARG A 244 1.23 6.78 -13.60
N LEU A 245 1.32 5.88 -14.57
CA LEU A 245 2.54 5.10 -14.83
C LEU A 245 3.77 5.98 -15.10
N SER A 246 3.62 7.09 -15.83
CA SER A 246 4.72 8.03 -16.07
C SER A 246 5.26 8.68 -14.80
N GLN A 247 4.47 8.70 -13.72
CA GLN A 247 4.85 9.25 -12.40
C GLN A 247 5.43 8.18 -11.47
N ALA A 248 5.38 6.90 -11.83
CA ALA A 248 5.78 5.79 -10.96
C ALA A 248 7.23 5.90 -10.47
N VAL A 249 8.16 6.27 -11.36
CA VAL A 249 9.57 6.51 -10.97
C VAL A 249 9.67 7.65 -9.96
N GLY A 250 8.91 8.73 -10.15
CA GLY A 250 8.87 9.85 -9.23
C GLY A 250 8.35 9.44 -7.85
N TYR A 251 7.32 8.60 -7.78
CA TYR A 251 6.81 8.06 -6.51
C TYR A 251 7.84 7.16 -5.81
N LEU A 252 8.54 6.29 -6.55
CA LEU A 252 9.61 5.45 -5.99
C LEU A 252 10.81 6.26 -5.46
N GLN A 253 11.08 7.42 -6.06
CA GLN A 253 12.12 8.35 -5.62
C GLN A 253 11.75 9.16 -4.39
N GLN A 254 10.45 9.33 -4.11
CA GLN A 254 10.02 10.02 -2.91
C GLN A 254 10.44 9.21 -1.68
N THR A 255 11.30 9.78 -0.86
CA THR A 255 11.39 9.46 0.56
C THR A 255 10.15 10.07 1.22
N GLU A 256 9.47 9.34 2.10
CA GLU A 256 8.28 9.83 2.82
C GLU A 256 8.46 11.29 3.28
N PRO A 257 7.38 12.11 3.32
CA PRO A 257 7.45 13.45 3.86
C PRO A 257 8.12 13.40 5.24
N GLN A 258 9.18 14.20 5.41
CA GLN A 258 9.93 14.28 6.67
C GLN A 258 8.93 14.32 7.82
N ALA A 259 8.91 13.24 8.62
CA ALA A 259 8.14 13.19 9.83
C ALA A 259 8.50 14.44 10.62
N ILE A 260 7.53 15.34 10.78
CA ILE A 260 7.65 16.46 11.70
C ILE A 260 8.06 15.83 13.03
N THR A 261 9.26 16.21 13.45
CA THR A 261 9.97 15.79 14.65
C THR A 261 9.05 15.24 15.75
N GLY A 262 9.11 13.93 16.00
CA GLY A 262 8.77 13.36 17.31
C GLY A 262 7.45 12.59 17.49
N GLN A 263 6.65 12.31 16.44
CA GLN A 263 5.45 11.46 16.61
C GLN A 263 5.44 10.26 15.64
N SER A 264 5.51 9.08 16.24
CA SER A 264 5.59 7.76 15.59
C SER A 264 4.42 7.54 14.63
N ALA A 265 4.73 7.15 13.40
CA ALA A 265 3.77 6.71 12.40
C ALA A 265 2.99 5.48 12.91
N ALA A 266 1.66 5.48 12.70
CA ALA A 266 0.82 4.31 12.84
C ALA A 266 1.13 3.35 11.68
N ILE A 267 2.24 2.63 11.83
CA ILE A 267 2.58 1.44 11.06
C ILE A 267 1.70 0.31 11.63
N PRO A 268 1.15 -0.62 10.82
CA PRO A 268 0.49 -1.80 11.37
C PRO A 268 1.42 -2.50 12.37
N SER A 269 0.90 -2.91 13.52
CA SER A 269 1.67 -3.56 14.59
C SER A 269 2.63 -4.67 14.11
N PRO A 270 2.33 -5.48 13.06
CA PRO A 270 3.28 -6.46 12.52
C PRO A 270 4.58 -5.88 11.92
N LEU A 271 4.56 -4.62 11.49
CA LEU A 271 5.68 -3.95 10.82
C LEU A 271 6.51 -3.07 11.77
N GLU A 272 6.05 -2.83 13.01
CA GLU A 272 6.74 -1.98 14.00
C GLU A 272 8.11 -2.55 14.42
N ASN A 273 8.25 -3.87 14.47
CA ASN A 273 9.45 -4.58 14.94
C ASN A 273 10.25 -5.25 13.81
N THR A 274 10.22 -4.66 12.61
CA THR A 274 10.85 -5.27 11.43
C THR A 274 12.37 -5.09 11.35
N ALA A 275 13.03 -6.11 10.80
CA ALA A 275 14.46 -6.10 10.54
C ALA A 275 14.82 -5.14 9.39
N THR A 276 16.07 -4.68 9.37
CA THR A 276 16.62 -3.95 8.20
C THR A 276 16.52 -4.81 6.94
N TYR A 277 16.23 -4.18 5.81
CA TYR A 277 16.24 -4.86 4.52
C TYR A 277 17.59 -5.54 4.24
N PRO A 278 17.63 -6.80 3.80
CA PRO A 278 18.89 -7.54 3.67
C PRO A 278 19.86 -6.83 2.74
N ILE A 279 21.16 -6.97 2.98
CA ILE A 279 22.18 -6.53 2.03
C ILE A 279 22.36 -7.57 0.92
N ARG A 280 23.07 -7.24 -0.15
CA ARG A 280 23.33 -8.21 -1.24
C ARG A 280 23.98 -9.47 -0.70
N GLY A 281 23.47 -10.63 -1.09
CA GLY A 281 24.02 -11.93 -0.71
C GLY A 281 23.47 -12.50 0.60
N ASP A 282 22.83 -11.67 1.43
CA ASP A 282 22.19 -12.12 2.66
C ASP A 282 20.78 -12.63 2.37
N ARG A 283 20.43 -13.74 2.99
CA ARG A 283 19.05 -14.26 3.00
C ARG A 283 18.36 -13.78 4.28
N PRO A 284 17.19 -13.12 4.20
CA PRO A 284 16.39 -12.76 5.37
C PRO A 284 15.86 -14.01 6.08
N GLU A 285 15.52 -13.84 7.35
CA GLU A 285 14.57 -14.72 8.02
C GLU A 285 13.19 -14.54 7.36
N ILE A 286 12.57 -15.66 7.01
CA ILE A 286 11.24 -15.70 6.38
C ILE A 286 10.28 -16.43 7.33
N ASP A 287 9.19 -15.75 7.68
CA ASP A 287 8.06 -16.38 8.39
C ASP A 287 7.38 -17.37 7.44
N ALA A 288 7.63 -18.66 7.69
CA ALA A 288 7.14 -19.76 6.87
C ALA A 288 5.63 -20.05 7.03
N THR A 289 4.98 -19.42 8.01
CA THR A 289 3.55 -19.65 8.34
C THR A 289 2.67 -18.45 7.99
N GLY A 290 3.27 -17.27 7.78
CA GLY A 290 2.55 -16.03 7.48
C GLY A 290 1.74 -16.05 6.19
N LEU A 291 1.90 -17.07 5.34
CA LEU A 291 1.12 -17.28 4.10
C LEU A 291 0.30 -18.59 4.12
N ASP A 292 0.06 -19.21 5.29
CA ASP A 292 -0.71 -20.46 5.40
C ASP A 292 -2.17 -20.30 4.99
N PHE A 293 -2.69 -19.06 4.99
CA PHE A 293 -4.04 -18.77 4.51
C PHE A 293 -4.20 -18.96 3.00
N LEU A 294 -3.13 -18.95 2.21
CA LEU A 294 -3.22 -19.09 0.74
C LEU A 294 -3.75 -20.46 0.33
N ALA A 295 -4.38 -20.55 -0.84
CA ALA A 295 -4.95 -21.83 -1.34
C ALA A 295 -3.85 -22.88 -1.49
N PRO A 296 -4.11 -24.18 -1.27
CA PRO A 296 -3.14 -25.25 -1.51
C PRO A 296 -2.56 -25.26 -2.93
N ASP A 297 -3.36 -24.85 -3.92
CA ASP A 297 -2.96 -24.72 -5.33
C ASP A 297 -1.93 -23.58 -5.56
N ILE A 298 -1.67 -22.72 -4.56
CA ILE A 298 -0.47 -21.87 -4.51
C ILE A 298 0.70 -22.71 -3.99
N LEU A 299 1.48 -23.23 -4.94
CA LEU A 299 2.63 -24.11 -4.69
C LEU A 299 3.75 -23.43 -3.90
N SER A 300 3.99 -22.15 -4.19
CA SER A 300 5.03 -21.38 -3.52
C SER A 300 4.66 -19.90 -3.56
N ALA A 301 4.99 -19.20 -2.48
CA ALA A 301 4.81 -17.77 -2.40
C ALA A 301 5.90 -17.13 -1.53
N CYS A 302 6.25 -15.91 -1.87
CA CYS A 302 7.05 -15.03 -1.01
C CYS A 302 6.44 -13.63 -1.06
N VAL A 303 6.27 -13.02 0.10
CA VAL A 303 5.79 -11.64 0.26
C VAL A 303 6.80 -10.88 1.09
N CYS A 304 7.24 -9.73 0.59
CA CYS A 304 8.12 -8.80 1.29
C CYS A 304 7.36 -7.49 1.51
N LEU A 305 7.06 -7.17 2.76
CA LEU A 305 6.50 -5.90 3.15
C LEU A 305 7.62 -4.94 3.54
N SER A 306 7.49 -3.66 3.24
CA SER A 306 8.44 -2.66 3.72
C SER A 306 7.79 -1.47 4.42
N THR A 307 8.59 -0.84 5.28
CA THR A 307 8.29 0.43 5.92
C THR A 307 9.59 1.21 6.12
N MET A 308 9.50 2.54 6.18
CA MET A 308 10.65 3.39 6.50
C MET A 308 10.66 3.69 8.00
N ARG A 309 11.79 3.45 8.67
CA ARG A 309 11.98 3.80 10.09
C ARG A 309 13.34 4.43 10.30
N SER A 310 13.35 5.64 10.86
CA SER A 310 14.59 6.38 11.15
C SER A 310 15.50 6.55 9.92
N GLY A 311 14.90 6.75 8.74
CA GLY A 311 15.62 6.88 7.46
C GLY A 311 16.11 5.56 6.84
N GLU A 312 15.79 4.41 7.44
CA GLU A 312 16.20 3.10 6.95
C GLU A 312 14.98 2.28 6.51
N LEU A 313 15.11 1.60 5.36
CA LEU A 313 14.09 0.68 4.89
C LEU A 313 14.14 -0.62 5.71
N ARG A 314 13.04 -0.89 6.40
CA ARG A 314 12.79 -2.11 7.17
C ARG A 314 11.87 -3.03 6.38
N SER A 315 12.01 -4.34 6.58
CA SER A 315 11.20 -5.32 5.85
C SER A 315 10.80 -6.52 6.69
N ARG A 316 9.62 -7.05 6.38
CA ARG A 316 9.10 -8.33 6.86
C ARG A 316 8.98 -9.27 5.67
N TRP A 317 9.44 -10.51 5.84
CA TRP A 317 9.37 -11.53 4.80
C TRP A 317 8.48 -12.68 5.26
N LEU A 318 7.48 -12.98 4.44
CA LEU A 318 6.56 -14.10 4.63
C LEU A 318 6.75 -15.07 3.47
N GLY A 319 6.60 -16.36 3.72
CA GLY A 319 6.86 -17.37 2.69
C GLY A 319 6.06 -18.64 2.86
N ARG A 320 5.77 -19.27 1.72
CA ARG A 320 5.37 -20.66 1.59
C ARG A 320 6.34 -21.31 0.61
N GLU A 321 7.13 -22.26 1.09
CA GLU A 321 8.19 -22.88 0.28
C GLU A 321 9.07 -21.85 -0.45
N ALA A 322 9.34 -20.71 0.20
CA ALA A 322 9.85 -19.52 -0.49
C ALA A 322 11.24 -19.69 -1.10
N PHE A 323 12.06 -20.61 -0.57
CA PHE A 323 13.40 -20.91 -1.04
C PHE A 323 13.47 -22.10 -2.02
N VAL A 324 12.33 -22.72 -2.37
CA VAL A 324 12.32 -23.85 -3.30
C VAL A 324 12.50 -23.33 -4.73
N ASN A 325 13.56 -23.79 -5.40
CA ASN A 325 13.85 -23.42 -6.78
C ASN A 325 12.89 -24.13 -7.74
N ARG A 326 12.23 -23.36 -8.60
CA ARG A 326 11.25 -23.83 -9.59
C ARG A 326 11.46 -23.14 -10.92
N GLN A 327 10.90 -23.68 -11.98
CA GLN A 327 10.77 -22.94 -13.23
C GLN A 327 9.74 -21.83 -13.04
N MET A 328 10.11 -20.60 -13.34
CA MET A 328 9.26 -19.41 -13.15
C MET A 328 8.76 -18.82 -14.47
N TRP A 329 8.85 -19.59 -15.56
CA TRP A 329 8.45 -19.16 -16.90
C TRP A 329 9.04 -17.78 -17.26
N SER A 330 8.24 -16.95 -17.93
CA SER A 330 8.58 -15.58 -18.32
C SER A 330 8.74 -14.61 -17.14
N ALA A 331 8.39 -14.97 -15.91
CA ALA A 331 8.49 -14.08 -14.74
C ALA A 331 9.94 -13.63 -14.47
N THR A 332 10.94 -14.37 -14.98
CA THR A 332 12.37 -14.04 -14.83
C THR A 332 12.93 -13.10 -15.91
N LYS A 333 12.16 -12.74 -16.95
CA LYS A 333 12.71 -12.05 -18.14
C LYS A 333 13.17 -10.61 -17.90
N PHE A 334 12.84 -10.03 -16.75
CA PHE A 334 13.38 -8.73 -16.33
C PHE A 334 14.83 -8.82 -15.83
N LEU A 335 15.32 -10.01 -15.44
CA LEU A 335 16.69 -10.20 -14.92
C LEU A 335 17.78 -9.89 -15.94
N PRO A 336 17.71 -10.40 -17.20
CA PRO A 336 18.70 -10.05 -18.23
C PRO A 336 18.71 -8.56 -18.55
N LEU A 337 17.55 -7.89 -18.56
CA LEU A 337 17.46 -6.44 -18.73
C LEU A 337 18.17 -5.70 -17.59
N LEU A 338 17.89 -6.08 -16.34
CA LEU A 338 18.54 -5.49 -15.17
C LEU A 338 20.06 -5.69 -15.20
N LYS A 339 20.52 -6.85 -15.68
CA LYS A 339 21.95 -7.12 -15.87
C LYS A 339 22.59 -6.22 -16.94
N VAL A 340 21.91 -6.02 -18.06
CA VAL A 340 22.38 -5.13 -19.13
C VAL A 340 22.46 -3.69 -18.63
N ILE A 341 21.47 -3.24 -17.85
CA ILE A 341 21.48 -1.93 -17.19
C ILE A 341 22.70 -1.76 -16.29
N GLU A 342 22.97 -2.76 -15.44
CA GLU A 342 24.15 -2.75 -14.56
C GLU A 342 25.45 -2.65 -15.35
N GLN A 343 25.63 -3.47 -16.38
CA GLN A 343 26.84 -3.46 -17.20
C GLN A 343 27.01 -2.15 -17.98
N ALA A 344 25.92 -1.63 -18.54
CA ALA A 344 25.93 -0.39 -19.31
C ALA A 344 26.30 0.79 -18.41
N ASN A 345 25.70 0.89 -17.22
CA ASN A 345 26.04 1.95 -16.28
C ASN A 345 27.43 1.78 -15.68
N LYS A 346 27.95 0.56 -15.54
CA LYS A 346 29.35 0.34 -15.18
C LYS A 346 30.31 0.87 -16.24
N ALA A 347 30.00 0.67 -17.52
CA ALA A 347 30.82 1.10 -18.65
C ALA A 347 30.69 2.62 -18.94
N ALA A 348 29.48 3.16 -18.80
CA ALA A 348 29.15 4.55 -19.09
C ALA A 348 28.09 5.06 -18.09
N PRO A 349 28.50 5.52 -16.88
CA PRO A 349 27.57 5.91 -15.81
C PRO A 349 26.61 7.05 -16.17
N ASN A 350 27.03 7.95 -17.05
CA ASN A 350 26.26 9.14 -17.42
C ASN A 350 25.39 8.94 -18.67
N VAL A 351 25.39 7.75 -19.28
CA VAL A 351 24.59 7.45 -20.47
C VAL A 351 23.26 6.81 -20.04
N PRO A 352 22.10 7.48 -20.28
CA PRO A 352 20.80 6.88 -20.04
C PRO A 352 20.57 5.72 -20.99
N ILE A 353 20.34 4.52 -20.45
CA ILE A 353 20.15 3.33 -21.29
C ILE A 353 18.89 3.41 -22.15
N GLY A 354 17.89 4.19 -21.71
CA GLY A 354 16.65 4.40 -22.46
C GLY A 354 16.86 5.04 -23.83
N ASP A 355 17.93 5.82 -23.97
CA ASP A 355 18.33 6.52 -25.20
C ASP A 355 19.29 5.68 -26.07
N CYS A 356 19.71 4.51 -25.58
CA CYS A 356 20.56 3.60 -26.33
C CYS A 356 19.77 2.80 -27.36
N SER A 357 20.48 2.25 -28.34
CA SER A 357 19.99 1.29 -29.33
C SER A 357 20.78 -0.02 -29.28
N VAL A 358 20.10 -1.13 -29.59
CA VAL A 358 20.70 -2.45 -29.72
C VAL A 358 20.88 -2.77 -31.20
N HIS A 359 22.12 -3.05 -31.59
CA HIS A 359 22.53 -3.30 -32.97
C HIS A 359 23.00 -4.75 -33.11
N PRO A 360 22.75 -5.42 -34.24
CA PRO A 360 23.57 -6.56 -34.64
C PRO A 360 25.03 -6.13 -34.79
N ALA A 361 25.96 -6.96 -34.33
CA ALA A 361 27.39 -6.67 -34.46
C ALA A 361 27.77 -6.34 -35.91
N GLY A 362 28.44 -5.19 -36.10
CA GLY A 362 28.82 -4.67 -37.42
C GLY A 362 27.73 -3.91 -38.17
N SER A 363 26.51 -3.80 -37.63
CA SER A 363 25.41 -3.03 -38.23
C SER A 363 25.41 -1.57 -37.80
N ARG A 364 25.13 -0.66 -38.74
CA ARG A 364 24.89 0.77 -38.46
C ARG A 364 23.46 1.07 -38.01
N SER A 365 22.53 0.14 -38.20
CA SER A 365 21.14 0.26 -37.76
C SER A 365 20.85 -0.69 -36.59
N GLY A 366 19.99 -0.23 -35.68
CA GLY A 366 19.55 -1.01 -34.53
C GLY A 366 18.16 -0.59 -34.07
N PHE A 367 17.73 -1.14 -32.95
CA PHE A 367 16.42 -0.92 -32.35
C PHE A 367 16.57 -0.16 -31.03
N PRO A 368 15.70 0.81 -30.71
CA PRO A 368 15.77 1.50 -29.42
C PRO A 368 15.64 0.52 -28.25
N PHE A 369 16.51 0.67 -27.24
CA PHE A 369 16.56 -0.22 -26.08
C PHE A 369 15.20 -0.29 -25.37
N HIS A 370 14.55 0.85 -25.16
CA HIS A 370 13.26 0.91 -24.47
C HIS A 370 12.15 0.16 -25.21
N VAL A 371 12.18 0.10 -26.55
CA VAL A 371 11.21 -0.69 -27.35
C VAL A 371 11.43 -2.19 -27.12
N LEU A 372 12.67 -2.64 -27.18
CA LEU A 372 13.03 -4.04 -26.95
C LEU A 372 12.79 -4.48 -25.50
N ALA A 373 13.08 -3.60 -24.53
CA ALA A 373 12.80 -3.83 -23.12
C ALA A 373 11.30 -3.96 -22.88
N ASN A 374 10.49 -3.08 -23.49
CA ASN A 374 9.04 -3.19 -23.44
C ASN A 374 8.56 -4.53 -24.01
N GLY A 375 8.93 -4.91 -25.25
CA GLY A 375 8.52 -6.20 -25.83
C GLY A 375 9.09 -7.44 -25.14
N THR A 376 10.11 -7.30 -24.28
CA THR A 376 10.59 -8.40 -23.42
C THR A 376 9.65 -8.63 -22.25
N VAL A 377 9.09 -7.56 -21.70
CA VAL A 377 8.18 -7.62 -20.55
C VAL A 377 6.74 -7.82 -21.03
N SER A 378 6.26 -6.97 -21.93
CA SER A 378 4.95 -7.06 -22.57
C SER A 378 4.95 -8.11 -23.68
N TYR A 379 3.85 -8.83 -23.84
CA TYR A 379 3.66 -9.84 -24.89
C TYR A 379 3.15 -9.23 -26.20
N ASP A 380 3.56 -7.99 -26.52
CA ASP A 380 3.01 -7.24 -27.65
C ASP A 380 3.50 -7.74 -29.02
N ASN A 381 4.59 -8.52 -29.03
CA ASN A 381 5.20 -9.15 -30.19
C ASN A 381 5.44 -8.20 -31.38
N ARG A 382 5.64 -6.89 -31.13
CA ARG A 382 5.81 -5.90 -32.22
C ARG A 382 7.12 -6.04 -32.98
N VAL A 383 8.19 -6.42 -32.28
CA VAL A 383 9.54 -6.56 -32.86
C VAL A 383 9.93 -8.03 -32.98
N ALA A 384 9.82 -8.77 -31.89
CA ALA A 384 10.00 -10.21 -31.83
C ALA A 384 9.24 -10.75 -30.61
N THR A 385 9.23 -12.06 -30.43
CA THR A 385 8.62 -12.68 -29.25
C THR A 385 9.36 -12.26 -27.97
N SER A 386 8.63 -12.19 -26.85
CA SER A 386 9.22 -11.93 -25.54
C SER A 386 10.33 -12.94 -25.16
N ASN A 387 10.21 -14.21 -25.60
CA ASN A 387 11.25 -15.23 -25.41
C ASN A 387 12.53 -14.91 -26.19
N SER A 388 12.40 -14.60 -27.48
CA SER A 388 13.53 -14.29 -28.36
C SER A 388 14.26 -13.00 -27.94
N LEU A 389 13.51 -12.00 -27.48
CA LEU A 389 14.07 -10.76 -26.92
C LEU A 389 14.80 -11.02 -25.59
N ALA A 390 14.21 -11.79 -24.67
CA ALA A 390 14.87 -12.15 -23.42
C ALA A 390 16.15 -12.98 -23.64
N ALA A 391 16.11 -13.90 -24.62
CA ALA A 391 17.27 -14.67 -25.05
C ALA A 391 18.38 -13.77 -25.61
N MET A 392 18.03 -12.74 -26.39
CA MET A 392 18.96 -11.70 -26.85
C MET A 392 19.55 -10.90 -25.69
N PHE A 393 18.75 -10.44 -24.72
CA PHE A 393 19.31 -9.69 -23.59
C PHE A 393 20.26 -10.53 -22.72
N LYS A 394 20.04 -11.85 -22.62
CA LYS A 394 21.01 -12.75 -21.99
C LYS A 394 22.38 -12.73 -22.68
N ARG A 395 22.46 -12.41 -23.98
CA ARG A 395 23.71 -12.40 -24.76
C ARG A 395 24.71 -11.33 -24.33
N PHE A 396 24.32 -10.30 -23.59
CA PHE A 396 25.24 -9.28 -23.09
C PHE A 396 26.15 -9.76 -21.94
N THR A 397 25.93 -10.98 -21.45
CA THR A 397 26.76 -11.63 -20.42
C THR A 397 26.88 -13.12 -20.68
N THR A 398 27.92 -13.75 -20.14
CA THR A 398 28.00 -15.22 -20.18
C THR A 398 26.98 -15.84 -19.22
N PRO A 399 26.55 -17.09 -19.45
CA PRO A 399 25.60 -17.79 -18.58
C PRO A 399 26.08 -17.88 -17.13
N GLU A 400 27.34 -18.24 -16.92
CA GLU A 400 27.93 -18.42 -15.58
C GLU A 400 28.04 -17.09 -14.85
N ARG A 401 28.35 -16.00 -15.56
CA ARG A 401 28.41 -14.65 -14.98
C ARG A 401 27.02 -14.16 -14.60
N LEU A 402 26.00 -14.45 -15.42
CA LEU A 402 24.62 -14.08 -15.13
C LEU A 402 24.09 -14.81 -13.90
N GLU A 403 24.28 -16.13 -13.84
CA GLU A 403 23.89 -16.95 -12.70
C GLU A 403 24.59 -16.51 -11.41
N LYS A 404 25.93 -16.39 -11.44
CA LYS A 404 26.71 -15.97 -10.27
C LYS A 404 26.31 -14.57 -9.80
N TRP A 405 26.01 -13.66 -10.73
CA TRP A 405 25.53 -12.32 -10.39
C TRP A 405 24.16 -12.39 -9.69
N THR A 406 23.22 -13.21 -10.17
CA THR A 406 21.93 -13.41 -9.51
C THR A 406 22.11 -14.02 -8.11
N GLN A 407 22.96 -15.05 -7.97
CA GLN A 407 23.30 -15.69 -6.69
C GLN A 407 23.87 -14.68 -5.68
N GLN A 408 24.71 -13.75 -6.15
CA GLN A 408 25.30 -12.69 -5.32
C GLN A 408 24.28 -11.63 -4.89
N LEU A 409 23.25 -11.36 -5.68
CA LEU A 409 22.20 -10.41 -5.29
C LEU A 409 21.26 -10.99 -4.23
N THR A 410 20.86 -12.26 -4.40
CA THR A 410 19.83 -12.88 -3.55
C THR A 410 20.40 -13.68 -2.39
N GLY A 411 21.65 -14.13 -2.48
CA GLY A 411 22.24 -15.09 -1.54
C GLY A 411 21.87 -16.54 -1.84
N ASN A 412 21.09 -16.81 -2.89
CA ASN A 412 20.69 -18.18 -3.21
C ASN A 412 21.71 -18.91 -4.09
N GLN A 413 22.72 -19.53 -3.47
CA GLN A 413 23.77 -20.30 -4.17
C GLN A 413 23.27 -21.54 -4.91
N GLN A 414 22.01 -21.96 -4.72
CA GLN A 414 21.44 -23.15 -5.34
C GLN A 414 20.63 -22.84 -6.62
N LEU A 415 20.38 -21.56 -6.92
CA LEU A 415 19.64 -21.19 -8.13
C LEU A 415 20.45 -21.53 -9.39
N ALA A 416 19.74 -21.86 -10.47
CA ALA A 416 20.29 -22.05 -11.80
C ALA A 416 19.69 -21.03 -12.78
N PHE A 417 20.48 -20.29 -13.55
CA PHE A 417 19.96 -19.23 -14.42
C PHE A 417 20.68 -19.05 -15.77
N GLN A 418 21.00 -20.18 -16.40
CA GLN A 418 21.80 -20.25 -17.63
C GLN A 418 20.96 -20.50 -18.90
N GLY A 419 19.66 -20.79 -18.77
CA GLY A 419 18.79 -21.19 -19.89
C GLY A 419 18.34 -20.07 -20.83
N ARG A 420 17.98 -20.43 -22.08
CA ARG A 420 17.70 -19.51 -23.22
C ARG A 420 16.21 -19.24 -23.52
N TYR A 421 15.30 -19.49 -22.58
CA TYR A 421 13.84 -19.28 -22.76
C TYR A 421 13.19 -20.00 -23.95
N GLY A 422 13.78 -21.11 -24.42
CA GLY A 422 13.18 -21.96 -25.46
C GLY A 422 13.32 -21.46 -26.90
N GLU A 423 13.76 -20.23 -27.14
CA GLU A 423 13.88 -19.64 -28.49
C GLU A 423 15.29 -19.15 -28.79
N VAL A 424 15.57 -18.92 -30.08
CA VAL A 424 16.82 -18.28 -30.52
C VAL A 424 16.79 -16.78 -30.21
N PRO A 425 17.93 -16.15 -29.88
CA PRO A 425 18.02 -14.71 -29.72
C PRO A 425 17.55 -13.94 -30.96
N PHE A 426 16.80 -12.85 -30.76
CA PHE A 426 16.39 -11.95 -31.85
C PHE A 426 17.61 -11.37 -32.60
N ILE A 427 18.63 -10.97 -31.84
CA ILE A 427 19.96 -10.63 -32.34
C ILE A 427 20.96 -11.55 -31.66
N GLU A 428 21.67 -12.37 -32.44
CA GLU A 428 22.61 -13.38 -31.93
C GLU A 428 23.86 -12.74 -31.30
N PHE A 429 24.33 -11.63 -31.85
CA PHE A 429 25.50 -10.89 -31.34
C PHE A 429 25.15 -9.41 -31.15
N PRO A 430 24.42 -9.07 -30.08
CA PRO A 430 23.97 -7.70 -29.87
C PRO A 430 25.10 -6.81 -29.34
N GLU A 431 25.10 -5.56 -29.81
CA GLU A 431 25.92 -4.47 -29.31
C GLU A 431 25.00 -3.35 -28.80
N LEU A 432 25.33 -2.72 -27.67
CA LEU A 432 24.60 -1.58 -27.15
C LEU A 432 25.34 -0.30 -27.55
N TRP A 433 24.63 0.61 -28.20
CA TRP A 433 25.16 1.89 -28.67
C TRP A 433 24.39 3.03 -28.04
N SER A 434 25.10 4.08 -27.63
CA SER A 434 24.47 5.29 -27.10
C SER A 434 24.05 6.23 -28.23
N ALA A 435 23.20 7.21 -27.90
CA ALA A 435 22.69 8.20 -28.87
C ALA A 435 23.78 9.02 -29.58
N ASN A 436 24.97 9.16 -28.99
CA ASN A 436 26.10 9.88 -29.59
C ASN A 436 27.00 8.99 -30.47
N GLY A 437 26.64 7.71 -30.65
CA GLY A 437 27.41 6.76 -31.45
C GLY A 437 28.55 6.07 -30.70
N GLN A 438 28.68 6.22 -29.38
CA GLN A 438 29.61 5.41 -28.58
C GLN A 438 29.04 4.01 -28.36
N LYS A 439 29.83 2.98 -28.69
CA LYS A 439 29.55 1.59 -28.30
C LYS A 439 29.76 1.43 -26.79
N VAL A 440 28.70 1.04 -26.08
CA VAL A 440 28.66 0.89 -24.62
C VAL A 440 28.92 -0.55 -24.20
N LEU A 441 28.31 -1.53 -24.87
CA LEU A 441 28.47 -2.96 -24.59
C LEU A 441 28.59 -3.77 -25.87
N GLU A 442 29.25 -4.92 -25.76
CA GLU A 442 29.33 -5.95 -26.80
C GLU A 442 29.04 -7.33 -26.19
N SER A 443 28.34 -8.19 -26.94
CA SER A 443 28.01 -9.54 -26.48
C SER A 443 29.23 -10.47 -26.49
N PRO A 444 29.50 -11.24 -25.43
CA PRO A 444 30.40 -12.39 -25.51
C PRO A 444 29.88 -13.45 -26.50
N ARG A 445 30.82 -14.20 -27.12
CA ARG A 445 30.51 -15.30 -28.05
C ARG A 445 30.25 -16.63 -27.33
N GLN A 446 29.37 -16.63 -26.32
CA GLN A 446 29.02 -17.84 -25.56
C GLN A 446 27.51 -18.08 -25.49
N ALA A 447 27.07 -19.23 -26.01
CA ALA A 447 25.66 -19.60 -26.06
C ALA A 447 25.11 -19.92 -24.66
N HIS A 448 23.89 -19.49 -24.39
CA HIS A 448 23.14 -19.83 -23.18
C HIS A 448 22.51 -21.22 -23.32
N ARG A 449 22.75 -22.08 -22.33
CA ARG A 449 22.24 -23.46 -22.21
C ARG A 449 21.99 -23.77 -20.75
N GLY A 450 21.10 -24.72 -20.46
CA GLY A 450 20.75 -25.11 -19.10
C GLY A 450 19.39 -24.59 -18.67
N GLN A 451 19.19 -24.49 -17.35
CA GLN A 451 17.88 -24.23 -16.75
C GLN A 451 17.78 -22.80 -16.19
N ASN A 452 16.54 -22.39 -15.89
CA ASN A 452 16.20 -21.14 -15.21
C ASN A 452 15.38 -21.48 -13.94
N LEU A 453 16.01 -22.16 -12.99
CA LEU A 453 15.44 -22.51 -11.69
C LEU A 453 15.78 -21.44 -10.65
N VAL A 454 14.78 -20.68 -10.23
CA VAL A 454 14.90 -19.68 -9.16
C VAL A 454 13.76 -19.87 -8.17
N SER A 455 13.85 -19.29 -6.98
CA SER A 455 12.81 -19.37 -5.96
C SER A 455 11.87 -18.16 -5.98
N THR A 456 10.70 -18.25 -5.34
CA THR A 456 9.79 -17.09 -5.19
C THR A 456 10.44 -16.00 -4.33
N TYR A 457 11.29 -16.37 -3.37
CA TYR A 457 12.17 -15.45 -2.67
C TYR A 457 13.09 -14.69 -3.64
N ASP A 458 13.79 -15.37 -4.56
CA ASP A 458 14.73 -14.72 -5.47
C ASP A 458 14.06 -13.64 -6.33
N LEU A 459 12.89 -13.94 -6.89
CA LEU A 459 12.15 -12.97 -7.70
C LEU A 459 11.60 -11.81 -6.86
N THR A 460 11.04 -12.10 -5.68
CA THR A 460 10.57 -11.08 -4.74
C THR A 460 11.71 -10.17 -4.28
N ARG A 461 12.89 -10.74 -4.04
CA ARG A 461 14.12 -10.02 -3.70
C ARG A 461 14.57 -9.12 -4.85
N LEU A 462 14.60 -9.61 -6.07
CA LEU A 462 15.07 -8.85 -7.22
C LEU A 462 14.11 -7.72 -7.59
N ILE A 463 12.80 -7.95 -7.58
CA ILE A 463 11.83 -6.89 -7.89
C ILE A 463 11.78 -5.81 -6.81
N THR A 464 11.97 -6.17 -5.53
CA THR A 464 12.05 -5.19 -4.44
C THR A 464 13.34 -4.39 -4.46
N ILE A 465 14.49 -4.97 -4.84
CA ILE A 465 15.72 -4.21 -5.08
C ILE A 465 15.52 -3.18 -6.20
N VAL A 466 14.79 -3.53 -7.26
CA VAL A 466 14.45 -2.62 -8.37
C VAL A 466 13.54 -1.50 -7.88
N GLY A 467 12.40 -1.82 -7.27
CA GLY A 467 11.43 -0.81 -6.82
C GLY A 467 11.99 0.12 -5.75
N TRP A 468 12.74 -0.43 -4.79
CA TRP A 468 13.24 0.33 -3.64
C TRP A 468 14.66 0.88 -3.82
N HIS A 469 15.20 0.84 -5.05
CA HIS A 469 16.58 1.23 -5.36
C HIS A 469 17.02 2.54 -4.70
N TRP A 470 16.19 3.58 -4.74
CA TRP A 470 16.50 4.91 -4.19
C TRP A 470 16.46 5.00 -2.65
N ARG A 471 15.79 4.04 -1.99
CA ARG A 471 15.59 4.01 -0.53
C ARG A 471 16.51 3.01 0.17
N LEU A 472 17.16 2.13 -0.60
CA LEU A 472 18.08 1.12 -0.11
C LEU A 472 19.51 1.65 0.03
N PRO A 473 20.29 1.18 1.03
CA PRO A 473 21.69 1.55 1.14
C PRO A 473 22.51 0.99 -0.03
N PRO A 474 23.67 1.58 -0.37
CA PRO A 474 24.51 1.13 -1.50
C PRO A 474 24.93 -0.34 -1.48
N ARG A 475 24.95 -0.97 -0.30
CA ARG A 475 25.24 -2.41 -0.11
C ARG A 475 24.04 -3.35 -0.39
N ALA A 476 22.84 -2.82 -0.53
CA ALA A 476 21.60 -3.57 -0.77
C ALA A 476 21.03 -3.38 -2.18
N VAL A 477 21.48 -2.37 -2.95
CA VAL A 477 21.07 -2.16 -4.35
C VAL A 477 21.83 -3.06 -5.33
N VAL A 478 21.38 -3.17 -6.58
CA VAL A 478 22.23 -3.71 -7.67
C VAL A 478 23.43 -2.76 -7.87
N PRO A 479 24.68 -3.27 -7.89
CA PRO A 479 25.85 -2.40 -8.05
C PRO A 479 25.81 -1.64 -9.38
N ASN A 480 26.44 -0.49 -9.46
CA ASN A 480 26.61 0.36 -10.66
C ASN A 480 25.33 0.92 -11.32
N VAL A 481 24.14 0.37 -11.04
CA VAL A 481 22.87 0.84 -11.59
C VAL A 481 22.64 2.30 -11.20
N GLN A 482 22.26 3.10 -12.20
CA GLN A 482 21.87 4.50 -12.03
C GLN A 482 20.35 4.65 -12.17
N GLY A 483 19.76 5.57 -11.40
CA GLY A 483 18.30 5.79 -11.39
C GLY A 483 17.73 6.18 -12.76
N HIS A 484 18.49 6.92 -13.57
CA HIS A 484 18.07 7.32 -14.93
C HIS A 484 17.89 6.10 -15.86
N SER A 485 18.73 5.08 -15.74
CA SER A 485 18.64 3.86 -16.55
C SER A 485 17.61 2.87 -16.03
N LEU A 486 17.34 2.86 -14.71
CA LEU A 486 16.35 1.97 -14.11
C LEU A 486 14.92 2.33 -14.53
N SER A 487 14.70 3.58 -14.90
CA SER A 487 13.41 4.12 -15.34
C SER A 487 12.84 3.36 -16.55
N SER A 488 13.68 2.96 -17.50
CA SER A 488 13.25 2.17 -18.67
C SER A 488 12.74 0.78 -18.29
N LEU A 489 13.35 0.14 -17.28
CA LEU A 489 12.88 -1.16 -16.77
C LEU A 489 11.56 -1.02 -16.02
N ILE A 490 11.44 -0.03 -15.14
CA ILE A 490 10.22 0.24 -14.37
C ILE A 490 9.05 0.54 -15.30
N GLN A 491 9.26 1.36 -16.33
CA GLN A 491 8.24 1.65 -17.35
C GLN A 491 7.83 0.40 -18.13
N ALA A 492 8.79 -0.43 -18.56
CA ALA A 492 8.50 -1.68 -19.24
C ALA A 492 7.69 -2.65 -18.35
N MET A 493 8.08 -2.81 -17.09
CA MET A 493 7.37 -3.67 -16.13
C MET A 493 6.00 -3.10 -15.71
N GLY A 494 5.80 -1.79 -15.79
CA GLY A 494 4.50 -1.18 -15.52
C GLY A 494 3.45 -1.40 -16.60
N VAL A 495 3.84 -1.86 -17.79
CA VAL A 495 2.93 -2.22 -18.89
C VAL A 495 2.81 -3.74 -19.14
N ASP A 496 3.34 -4.58 -18.24
CA ASP A 496 3.10 -6.04 -18.29
C ASP A 496 1.59 -6.34 -18.32
N THR A 497 1.22 -7.45 -18.95
CA THR A 497 -0.18 -7.79 -19.18
C THR A 497 -0.93 -8.08 -17.88
N ALA A 498 -0.24 -8.64 -16.87
CA ALA A 498 -0.83 -9.04 -15.61
C ALA A 498 -1.17 -7.85 -14.72
N ARG A 499 -2.47 -7.67 -14.43
CA ARG A 499 -3.00 -6.56 -13.63
C ARG A 499 -3.72 -7.03 -12.35
N TYR A 500 -3.26 -8.09 -11.70
CA TYR A 500 -3.93 -8.61 -10.48
C TYR A 500 -3.99 -7.61 -9.32
N ILE A 501 -3.01 -6.70 -9.20
CA ILE A 501 -3.09 -5.62 -8.18
C ILE A 501 -4.20 -4.63 -8.53
N ASP A 502 -4.44 -4.33 -9.81
CA ASP A 502 -5.58 -3.50 -10.21
C ASP A 502 -6.89 -4.19 -9.89
N VAL A 503 -7.00 -5.49 -10.21
CA VAL A 503 -8.17 -6.33 -9.89
C VAL A 503 -8.42 -6.33 -8.39
N ALA A 504 -7.38 -6.46 -7.57
CA ALA A 504 -7.48 -6.40 -6.12
C ALA A 504 -8.00 -5.03 -5.65
N LEU A 505 -7.39 -3.94 -6.10
CA LEU A 505 -7.78 -2.58 -5.68
C LEU A 505 -9.20 -2.22 -6.14
N GLU A 506 -9.63 -2.66 -7.32
CA GLU A 506 -11.01 -2.50 -7.80
C GLU A 506 -12.00 -3.33 -7.01
N THR A 507 -11.68 -4.61 -6.77
CA THR A 507 -12.54 -5.51 -5.99
C THR A 507 -12.78 -4.97 -4.59
N LEU A 508 -11.74 -4.39 -3.98
CA LEU A 508 -11.81 -3.75 -2.67
C LEU A 508 -12.40 -2.34 -2.72
N SER A 509 -12.80 -1.83 -3.88
CA SER A 509 -13.36 -0.49 -4.10
C SER A 509 -12.44 0.65 -3.63
N LEU A 510 -11.14 0.53 -3.90
CA LEU A 510 -10.09 1.45 -3.46
C LEU A 510 -9.59 2.39 -4.57
N THR A 511 -9.96 2.16 -5.83
CA THR A 511 -9.42 2.90 -6.99
C THR A 511 -9.54 4.42 -6.86
N GLU A 512 -10.66 4.91 -6.33
CA GLU A 512 -10.93 6.35 -6.20
C GLU A 512 -10.10 7.05 -5.12
N VAL A 513 -9.44 6.29 -4.24
CA VAL A 513 -8.76 6.85 -3.05
C VAL A 513 -7.30 6.47 -2.92
N VAL A 514 -6.86 5.49 -3.70
CA VAL A 514 -5.45 5.20 -3.89
C VAL A 514 -4.74 6.45 -4.42
N ARG A 515 -3.70 6.87 -3.69
CA ARG A 515 -2.75 7.90 -4.15
C ARG A 515 -1.40 7.26 -4.43
N SER A 516 -0.61 7.96 -5.26
CA SER A 516 0.76 7.58 -5.61
C SER A 516 0.94 6.12 -6.07
N PRO A 517 0.03 5.53 -6.88
CA PRO A 517 0.13 4.11 -7.21
C PRO A 517 1.38 3.82 -8.05
N VAL A 518 2.16 2.85 -7.59
CA VAL A 518 3.23 2.20 -8.34
C VAL A 518 2.86 0.73 -8.44
N ILE A 519 2.71 0.22 -9.66
CA ILE A 519 2.44 -1.20 -9.89
C ILE A 519 3.34 -1.63 -11.04
N ILE A 520 4.34 -2.45 -10.73
CA ILE A 520 5.21 -3.10 -11.70
C ILE A 520 5.12 -4.60 -11.53
N SER A 521 5.12 -5.34 -12.63
CA SER A 521 4.98 -6.78 -12.59
C SER A 521 5.72 -7.46 -13.73
N LYS A 522 5.92 -8.77 -13.58
CA LYS A 522 6.20 -9.69 -14.67
C LYS A 522 5.50 -11.01 -14.37
N CYS A 523 4.60 -11.41 -15.25
CA CYS A 523 4.01 -12.75 -15.18
C CYS A 523 4.78 -13.77 -16.04
N GLY A 524 4.62 -15.03 -15.68
CA GLY A 524 4.95 -16.18 -16.50
C GLY A 524 3.82 -17.19 -16.45
N PHE A 525 3.34 -17.63 -17.60
CA PHE A 525 2.21 -18.53 -17.72
C PHE A 525 2.52 -19.59 -18.78
N GLY A 526 2.12 -20.83 -18.51
CA GLY A 526 2.23 -21.91 -19.48
C GLY A 526 1.99 -23.29 -18.88
N ARG A 527 1.72 -24.25 -19.77
CA ARG A 527 1.63 -25.67 -19.42
C ARG A 527 3.00 -26.32 -19.58
N SER A 528 3.47 -26.99 -18.53
CA SER A 528 4.73 -27.72 -18.56
C SER A 528 4.50 -29.16 -19.02
N ASP A 529 4.93 -29.51 -20.23
CA ASP A 529 4.84 -30.91 -20.74
C ASP A 529 5.47 -31.93 -19.77
N GLN A 530 6.59 -31.57 -19.16
CA GLN A 530 7.29 -32.46 -18.22
C GLN A 530 6.54 -32.68 -16.89
N ARG A 531 5.76 -31.68 -16.46
CA ARG A 531 5.04 -31.70 -15.16
C ARG A 531 3.55 -31.99 -15.34
N ASP A 532 3.11 -32.06 -16.60
CA ASP A 532 1.74 -32.26 -17.04
C ASP A 532 0.72 -31.36 -16.31
N ARG A 533 1.04 -30.07 -16.20
CA ARG A 533 0.20 -29.10 -15.48
C ARG A 533 0.39 -27.67 -15.97
N THR A 534 -0.64 -26.85 -15.82
CA THR A 534 -0.59 -25.42 -16.08
C THR A 534 -0.11 -24.68 -14.85
N GLU A 535 0.80 -23.72 -15.04
CA GLU A 535 1.36 -22.91 -13.97
C GLU A 535 1.30 -21.42 -14.34
N LEU A 536 1.01 -20.61 -13.33
CA LEU A 536 0.98 -19.16 -13.42
C LEU A 536 1.84 -18.58 -12.30
N THR A 537 2.92 -17.92 -12.69
CA THR A 537 3.81 -17.17 -11.80
C THR A 537 3.52 -15.69 -11.92
N TYR A 538 3.21 -15.03 -10.81
CA TYR A 538 3.02 -13.58 -10.75
C TYR A 538 4.07 -12.98 -9.83
N CYS A 539 5.00 -12.19 -10.39
CA CYS A 539 5.98 -11.41 -9.64
C CYS A 539 5.61 -9.92 -9.75
N ALA A 540 5.39 -9.25 -8.62
CA ALA A 540 4.96 -7.86 -8.62
C ALA A 540 5.52 -7.07 -7.44
N LEU A 541 5.63 -5.76 -7.65
CA LEU A 541 5.81 -4.77 -6.61
C LEU A 541 4.69 -3.74 -6.75
N ALA A 542 4.05 -3.46 -5.61
CA ALA A 542 3.02 -2.46 -5.50
C ALA A 542 3.36 -1.48 -4.37
N GLU A 543 3.26 -0.19 -4.66
CA GLU A 543 3.20 0.86 -3.65
C GLU A 543 1.97 1.71 -3.86
N PHE A 544 1.30 2.08 -2.78
CA PHE A 544 0.16 2.96 -2.84
C PHE A 544 -0.13 3.55 -1.47
N ASP A 545 -0.74 4.73 -1.50
CA ASP A 545 -1.14 5.46 -0.33
C ASP A 545 -2.67 5.35 -0.18
N LEU A 546 -3.17 4.84 0.94
CA LEU A 546 -4.60 4.91 1.28
C LEU A 546 -4.82 5.86 2.44
N PRO A 547 -6.00 6.48 2.60
CA PRO A 547 -6.34 7.14 3.85
C PRO A 547 -6.07 6.21 5.06
N ARG A 548 -5.37 6.70 6.10
CA ARG A 548 -5.06 5.87 7.29
C ARG A 548 -6.36 5.37 7.89
N VAL A 549 -6.53 4.05 7.96
CA VAL A 549 -7.71 3.43 8.54
C VAL A 549 -7.67 3.61 10.06
N GLY A 550 -8.52 4.49 10.61
CA GLY A 550 -8.66 4.69 12.05
C GLY A 550 -7.77 5.77 12.67
N ALA A 551 -6.99 6.52 11.90
CA ALA A 551 -6.24 7.66 12.45
C ALA A 551 -7.16 8.84 12.78
N CYS A 552 -6.90 9.46 13.94
CA CYS A 552 -7.43 10.76 14.31
C CYS A 552 -6.25 11.74 14.49
N ASP A 553 -5.35 11.76 13.50
CA ASP A 553 -4.48 12.91 13.24
C ASP A 553 -4.29 13.03 11.72
N PRO A 554 -4.66 14.13 11.04
CA PRO A 554 -4.54 14.25 9.61
C PRO A 554 -3.21 14.87 9.14
N THR A 555 -2.21 15.06 10.01
CA THR A 555 -0.81 14.93 9.54
C THR A 555 -0.49 13.50 9.12
N ALA A 556 -1.36 12.53 9.41
CA ALA A 556 -1.46 11.31 8.64
C ALA A 556 -1.95 11.58 7.20
N SER A 557 -1.04 12.10 6.38
CA SER A 557 -1.15 12.09 4.93
C SER A 557 -1.07 10.65 4.45
N HIS A 558 -2.19 9.93 4.49
CA HIS A 558 -2.27 8.56 4.00
C HIS A 558 -1.36 7.57 4.79
N GLN A 559 -1.65 6.29 4.65
CA GLN A 559 -0.78 5.19 5.00
C GLN A 559 -0.11 4.75 3.72
N HIS A 560 1.22 4.77 3.72
CA HIS A 560 1.98 4.17 2.66
C HIS A 560 1.99 2.66 2.82
N TYR A 561 1.59 1.94 1.78
CA TYR A 561 1.72 0.50 1.66
C TYR A 561 2.76 0.20 0.60
N SER A 562 3.74 -0.62 0.96
CA SER A 562 4.81 -1.05 0.05
C SER A 562 5.02 -2.55 0.19
N ILE A 563 4.79 -3.26 -0.91
CA ILE A 563 4.77 -4.73 -0.95
C ILE A 563 5.41 -5.24 -2.24
N GLY A 564 6.35 -6.17 -2.11
CA GLY A 564 6.80 -7.05 -3.18
C GLY A 564 6.26 -8.45 -2.97
N MET A 565 5.88 -9.15 -4.03
CA MET A 565 5.41 -10.52 -3.93
C MET A 565 5.77 -11.35 -5.16
N THR A 566 5.93 -12.64 -4.96
CA THR A 566 5.93 -13.64 -6.04
C THR A 566 5.09 -14.84 -5.61
N LEU A 567 4.13 -15.23 -6.44
CA LEU A 567 3.29 -16.41 -6.23
C LEU A 567 3.36 -17.34 -7.43
N ILE A 568 3.19 -18.64 -7.19
CA ILE A 568 3.01 -19.66 -8.24
C ILE A 568 1.72 -20.43 -7.97
N ALA A 569 0.73 -20.24 -8.82
CA ALA A 569 -0.44 -21.10 -8.90
C ALA A 569 -0.17 -22.25 -9.87
N ALA A 570 -0.69 -23.44 -9.58
CA ALA A 570 -0.64 -24.57 -10.50
C ALA A 570 -1.91 -25.42 -10.40
N GLN A 571 -2.32 -26.01 -11.52
CA GLN A 571 -3.44 -26.94 -11.55
C GLN A 571 -3.17 -28.08 -12.53
N GLN A 572 -3.65 -29.28 -12.18
CA GLN A 572 -3.47 -30.50 -12.96
C GLN A 572 -4.81 -31.26 -13.05
N THR A 573 -5.69 -30.85 -13.96
CA THR A 573 -6.93 -31.57 -14.27
C THR A 573 -6.85 -32.36 -15.57
N GLY A 574 -5.86 -32.07 -16.43
CA GLY A 574 -5.73 -32.63 -17.77
C GLY A 574 -6.40 -31.78 -18.86
N ASP A 575 -7.22 -30.81 -18.49
CA ASP A 575 -7.84 -29.84 -19.41
C ASP A 575 -7.12 -28.49 -19.30
N ILE A 576 -6.41 -28.12 -20.37
CA ILE A 576 -5.56 -26.91 -20.39
C ILE A 576 -6.40 -25.65 -20.18
N ASP A 577 -7.59 -25.56 -20.77
CA ASP A 577 -8.45 -24.39 -20.67
C ASP A 577 -9.08 -24.29 -19.28
N GLN A 578 -9.48 -25.41 -18.69
CA GLN A 578 -9.97 -25.44 -17.32
C GLN A 578 -8.88 -25.03 -16.32
N GLU A 579 -7.68 -25.59 -16.47
CA GLU A 579 -6.55 -25.27 -15.60
C GLU A 579 -6.13 -23.81 -15.73
N ALA A 580 -6.05 -23.27 -16.95
CA ALA A 580 -5.67 -21.89 -17.23
C ALA A 580 -6.62 -20.88 -16.55
N ARG A 581 -7.92 -21.06 -16.76
CA ARG A 581 -8.96 -20.26 -16.11
C ARG A 581 -8.92 -20.38 -14.59
N PHE A 582 -8.70 -21.59 -14.08
CA PHE A 582 -8.59 -21.83 -12.65
C PHE A 582 -7.42 -21.07 -12.04
N VAL A 583 -6.21 -21.19 -12.60
CA VAL A 583 -5.03 -20.51 -12.05
C VAL A 583 -5.12 -18.99 -12.19
N ASP A 584 -5.80 -18.46 -13.22
CA ASP A 584 -6.01 -17.01 -13.37
C ASP A 584 -6.96 -16.46 -12.30
N ALA A 585 -8.15 -17.06 -12.16
CA ALA A 585 -9.12 -16.69 -11.13
C ALA A 585 -8.55 -16.88 -9.72
N LEU A 586 -7.76 -17.94 -9.52
CA LEU A 586 -7.08 -18.17 -8.24
C LEU A 586 -6.07 -17.06 -7.97
N MET A 587 -5.19 -16.74 -8.92
CA MET A 587 -4.19 -15.69 -8.73
C MET A 587 -4.85 -14.34 -8.40
N ALA A 588 -5.93 -13.98 -9.09
CA ALA A 588 -6.71 -12.77 -8.78
C ALA A 588 -7.28 -12.80 -7.36
N THR A 589 -7.80 -13.95 -6.91
CA THR A 589 -8.34 -14.14 -5.55
C THR A 589 -7.26 -13.98 -4.49
N GLU A 590 -6.13 -14.67 -4.66
CA GLU A 590 -5.06 -14.70 -3.66
C GLU A 590 -4.31 -13.37 -3.56
N VAL A 591 -4.07 -12.69 -4.68
CA VAL A 591 -3.52 -11.33 -4.68
C VAL A 591 -4.48 -10.36 -3.99
N THR A 592 -5.79 -10.48 -4.22
CA THR A 592 -6.81 -9.67 -3.53
C THR A 592 -6.79 -9.90 -2.02
N GLU A 593 -6.70 -11.16 -1.58
CA GLU A 593 -6.61 -11.50 -0.15
C GLU A 593 -5.32 -10.98 0.50
N ILE A 594 -4.17 -11.06 -0.19
CA ILE A 594 -2.91 -10.49 0.31
C ILE A 594 -3.05 -8.97 0.51
N ILE A 595 -3.59 -8.25 -0.47
CA ILE A 595 -3.79 -6.79 -0.36
C ILE A 595 -4.80 -6.47 0.75
N GLN A 596 -5.86 -7.25 0.89
CA GLN A 596 -6.82 -7.10 1.98
C GLN A 596 -6.18 -7.32 3.35
N GLN A 597 -5.40 -8.37 3.54
CA GLN A 597 -4.73 -8.64 4.82
C GLN A 597 -3.66 -7.61 5.15
N LEU A 598 -2.95 -7.08 4.14
CA LEU A 598 -2.02 -5.97 4.28
C LEU A 598 -2.73 -4.73 4.84
N ILE A 599 -3.85 -4.34 4.25
CA ILE A 599 -4.64 -3.17 4.67
C ILE A 599 -5.25 -3.37 6.07
N LEU A 600 -5.64 -4.60 6.40
CA LEU A 600 -6.15 -4.97 7.72
C LEU A 600 -5.06 -5.11 8.79
N GLY A 601 -3.78 -4.98 8.44
CA GLY A 601 -2.66 -5.12 9.36
C GLY A 601 -2.50 -6.54 9.91
N LYS A 602 -2.84 -7.55 9.11
CA LYS A 602 -2.74 -8.98 9.47
C LYS A 602 -1.46 -9.65 8.95
N LEU A 603 -0.80 -9.05 7.96
CA LEU A 603 0.48 -9.52 7.38
C LEU A 603 1.70 -8.95 8.09
#